data_AF-A0A9C9Z8F6-F1
#
_entry.id   AF-A0A9C9Z8F6-F1
#
_cell.length_a   1.000
_cell.length_b   1.000
_cell.length_c   1.000
_cell.angle_alpha   90.00
_cell.angle_beta   90.00
_cell.angle_gamma   90.00
#
_symmetry.space_group_name_H-M   'P 1'
#
loop_
_entity.id
_entity.type
_entity.pdbx_description
1 polymer ?
#
loop_
_entity_poly.entity_id
_entity_poly.type
_entity_poly.pdbx_seq_one_letter_code
_entity_poly.pdbx_strand_id
1 'polypeptide(L)'
;MSTFKLIVNGTLLPGHETDEVKARIAKLFKLADRPKQLAALFSGQPVTIKTGLSAAQAQTYLNAIEGAGLACQQVAEAEVKPEPESEPQPEPASAPLASSGVAQAAAEAGPFPERTTTATAETDTPPFIGQHAEATPNGSAWTDNPYQQPEAELSIPHEADSLALVTPKKLRGGAGVAWIKEGYGYFKMNPWVWIGMILLGLVVMVGVGTVGGLLAAIFPPLGVVLFIGFYLLTPVFSAGFILACYELYQGEKFGVGALFSGFRNNLGGLLGLGVLYTIAYVIIMGVVMGSMMVLMGSQGNLMMGEGSPLALLLYNLLVMALSIPVMMAIWFAPALVAIHGVSPLKAMGMSLKGCLRNVWPFTLYGLVGFVLAIVATIPFGLGWFVLVPVMTGSIFAGYREIFTEEQGAAPESADLSA
;
A
#
# COMPACT_ATOMS: atom_id res chain seq x y z
N MET A 1 -18.89 22.04 27.99
CA MET A 1 -20.09 21.23 27.68
C MET A 1 -19.64 19.79 27.59
N SER A 2 -20.09 18.93 28.50
CA SER A 2 -19.60 17.55 28.61
C SER A 2 -20.14 16.67 27.48
N THR A 3 -19.27 15.98 26.75
CA THR A 3 -19.62 14.98 25.75
C THR A 3 -19.68 13.59 26.39
N PHE A 4 -20.52 12.69 25.85
CA PHE A 4 -20.69 11.34 26.38
C PHE A 4 -20.50 10.30 25.28
N LYS A 5 -19.98 9.12 25.67
CA LYS A 5 -19.78 7.95 24.82
C LYS A 5 -20.68 6.81 25.32
N LEU A 6 -21.33 6.12 24.38
CA LEU A 6 -22.18 4.94 24.66
C LEU A 6 -21.40 3.67 24.34
N ILE A 7 -21.26 2.80 25.33
CA ILE A 7 -20.66 1.48 25.19
C ILE A 7 -21.76 0.45 25.41
N VAL A 8 -21.96 -0.41 24.41
CA VAL A 8 -22.91 -1.52 24.49
C VAL A 8 -22.14 -2.77 24.84
N ASN A 9 -22.39 -3.31 26.02
CA ASN A 9 -21.92 -4.63 26.40
C ASN A 9 -23.03 -5.58 25.98
N GLY A 10 -22.74 -6.51 25.07
CA GLY A 10 -23.72 -7.40 24.41
C GLY A 10 -24.45 -8.40 25.33
N THR A 11 -24.81 -8.01 26.55
CA THR A 11 -25.59 -8.79 27.50
C THR A 11 -27.08 -8.55 27.27
N LEU A 12 -27.78 -9.63 26.95
CA LEU A 12 -29.23 -9.69 26.77
C LEU A 12 -29.93 -9.66 28.14
N LEU A 13 -30.98 -8.83 28.27
CA LEU A 13 -31.85 -8.83 29.46
C LEU A 13 -32.75 -10.10 29.48
N PRO A 14 -33.07 -10.69 30.65
CA PRO A 14 -33.84 -11.92 30.73
C PRO A 14 -35.24 -11.79 30.11
N GLY A 15 -35.60 -12.67 29.18
CA GLY A 15 -36.96 -12.76 28.61
C GLY A 15 -37.12 -12.31 27.15
N HIS A 16 -36.03 -12.01 26.43
CA HIS A 16 -36.10 -11.61 25.01
C HIS A 16 -35.36 -12.57 24.09
N GLU A 17 -36.03 -13.01 23.02
CA GLU A 17 -35.48 -13.89 21.99
C GLU A 17 -34.53 -13.13 21.04
N THR A 18 -33.41 -13.77 20.72
CA THR A 18 -32.27 -13.20 19.99
C THR A 18 -32.62 -12.65 18.61
N ASP A 19 -33.68 -13.16 17.97
CA ASP A 19 -34.04 -12.79 16.60
C ASP A 19 -34.97 -11.58 16.51
N GLU A 20 -35.84 -11.35 17.50
CA GLU A 20 -36.64 -10.10 17.56
C GLU A 20 -35.76 -8.88 17.90
N VAL A 21 -34.78 -9.06 18.78
CA VAL A 21 -33.85 -8.00 19.20
C VAL A 21 -32.97 -7.56 18.02
N LYS A 22 -32.47 -8.49 17.21
CA LYS A 22 -31.73 -8.20 15.97
C LYS A 22 -32.55 -7.38 14.98
N ALA A 23 -33.82 -7.74 14.78
CA ALA A 23 -34.70 -7.06 13.82
C ALA A 23 -35.01 -5.62 14.26
N ARG A 24 -35.24 -5.39 15.56
CA ARG A 24 -35.52 -4.04 16.09
C ARG A 24 -34.29 -3.14 16.05
N ILE A 25 -33.10 -3.67 16.35
CA ILE A 25 -31.83 -2.92 16.32
C ILE A 25 -31.40 -2.59 14.90
N ALA A 26 -31.54 -3.53 13.95
CA ALA A 26 -31.28 -3.27 12.54
C ALA A 26 -32.14 -2.11 12.01
N LYS A 27 -33.39 -2.00 12.49
CA LYS A 27 -34.31 -0.91 12.13
C LYS A 27 -33.95 0.41 12.81
N LEU A 28 -33.56 0.39 14.09
CA LEU A 28 -33.28 1.59 14.88
C LEU A 28 -31.97 2.29 14.45
N PHE A 29 -30.98 1.52 14.02
CA PHE A 29 -29.68 2.03 13.54
C PHE A 29 -29.56 2.13 12.02
N LYS A 30 -30.62 1.80 11.26
CA LYS A 30 -30.59 1.72 9.78
C LYS A 30 -29.44 0.83 9.27
N LEU A 31 -29.24 -0.33 9.91
CA LEU A 31 -28.14 -1.27 9.65
C LEU A 31 -28.58 -2.50 8.84
N ALA A 32 -29.75 -2.46 8.18
CA ALA A 32 -30.28 -3.58 7.39
C ALA A 32 -29.29 -4.07 6.30
N ASP A 33 -28.44 -3.19 5.77
CA ASP A 33 -27.46 -3.50 4.71
C ASP A 33 -26.04 -3.82 5.25
N ARG A 34 -25.84 -3.98 6.56
CA ARG A 34 -24.53 -4.23 7.20
C ARG A 34 -24.55 -5.39 8.20
N PRO A 35 -24.64 -6.66 7.74
CA PRO A 35 -24.72 -7.83 8.62
C PRO A 35 -23.45 -8.05 9.49
N LYS A 36 -22.27 -7.59 9.03
CA LYS A 36 -21.01 -7.69 9.78
C LYS A 36 -20.96 -6.81 11.04
N GLN A 37 -21.56 -5.61 11.01
CA GLN A 37 -21.63 -4.73 12.19
C GLN A 37 -22.71 -5.17 13.18
N LEU A 38 -23.79 -5.79 12.69
CA LEU A 38 -24.82 -6.37 13.53
C LEU A 38 -24.27 -7.57 14.31
N ALA A 39 -23.50 -8.46 13.68
CA ALA A 39 -22.85 -9.59 14.35
C ALA A 39 -21.84 -9.15 15.43
N ALA A 40 -21.09 -8.07 15.19
CA ALA A 40 -20.13 -7.52 16.15
C ALA A 40 -20.80 -7.01 17.43
N LEU A 41 -22.02 -6.46 17.35
CA LEU A 41 -22.78 -5.98 18.52
C LEU A 41 -23.24 -7.09 19.47
N PHE A 42 -23.37 -8.32 18.97
CA PHE A 42 -23.75 -9.50 19.76
C PHE A 42 -22.56 -10.38 20.16
N SER A 43 -21.32 -9.97 19.83
CA SER A 43 -20.10 -10.75 20.09
C SER A 43 -19.56 -10.64 21.52
N GLY A 44 -20.23 -9.88 22.40
CA GLY A 44 -19.78 -9.66 23.78
C GLY A 44 -18.58 -8.73 23.94
N GLN A 45 -18.04 -8.18 22.85
CA GLN A 45 -16.98 -7.17 22.86
C GLN A 45 -17.57 -5.76 22.88
N PRO A 46 -17.04 -4.82 23.68
CA PRO A 46 -17.60 -3.47 23.82
C PRO A 46 -17.45 -2.66 22.53
N VAL A 47 -18.55 -2.46 21.79
CA VAL A 47 -18.56 -1.70 20.54
C VAL A 47 -19.06 -0.27 20.79
N THR A 48 -18.26 0.70 20.34
CA THR A 48 -18.63 2.13 20.38
C THR A 48 -19.54 2.45 19.20
N ILE A 49 -20.82 2.73 19.47
CA ILE A 49 -21.79 2.97 18.41
C ILE A 49 -21.82 4.45 17.98
N LYS A 50 -21.58 5.39 18.92
CA LYS A 50 -21.63 6.83 18.63
C LYS A 50 -20.91 7.67 19.70
N THR A 51 -20.15 8.66 19.25
CA THR A 51 -19.42 9.64 20.09
C THR A 51 -19.99 11.05 19.91
N GLY A 52 -19.78 11.94 20.89
CA GLY A 52 -20.15 13.37 20.79
C GLY A 52 -21.62 13.69 21.10
N LEU A 53 -22.30 12.87 21.90
CA LEU A 53 -23.71 13.08 22.25
C LEU A 53 -23.86 14.00 23.49
N SER A 54 -24.84 14.90 23.44
CA SER A 54 -25.25 15.71 24.60
C SER A 54 -26.04 14.88 25.61
N ALA A 55 -26.04 15.25 26.89
CA ALA A 55 -26.67 14.49 27.98
C ALA A 55 -28.14 14.11 27.68
N ALA A 56 -28.92 15.02 27.09
CA ALA A 56 -30.32 14.77 26.74
C ALA A 56 -30.48 13.76 25.59
N GLN A 57 -29.58 13.79 24.61
CA GLN A 57 -29.58 12.85 23.49
C GLN A 57 -29.10 11.47 23.95
N ALA A 58 -28.04 11.39 24.76
CA ALA A 58 -27.53 10.14 25.32
C ALA A 58 -28.64 9.40 26.11
N GLN A 59 -29.42 10.12 26.92
CA GLN A 59 -30.54 9.52 27.66
C GLN A 59 -31.66 8.98 26.74
N THR A 60 -31.95 9.68 25.63
CA THR A 60 -32.96 9.22 24.65
C THR A 60 -32.50 7.93 23.96
N TYR A 61 -31.21 7.83 23.64
CA TYR A 61 -30.65 6.61 23.06
C TYR A 61 -30.57 5.46 24.08
N LEU A 62 -30.25 5.72 25.36
CA LEU A 62 -30.30 4.71 26.41
C LEU A 62 -31.69 4.11 26.56
N ASN A 63 -32.72 4.95 26.70
CA ASN A 63 -34.10 4.48 26.85
C ASN A 63 -34.58 3.68 25.63
N ALA A 64 -34.14 4.06 24.43
CA ALA A 64 -34.45 3.33 23.19
C ALA A 64 -33.73 1.98 23.08
N ILE A 65 -32.52 1.86 23.64
CA ILE A 65 -31.73 0.61 23.60
C ILE A 65 -32.13 -0.35 24.73
N GLU A 66 -32.43 0.17 25.92
CA GLU A 66 -33.02 -0.62 27.02
C GLU A 66 -34.39 -1.16 26.64
N GLY A 67 -35.24 -0.35 25.98
CA GLY A 67 -36.50 -0.81 25.41
C GLY A 67 -36.36 -1.83 24.26
N ALA A 68 -35.15 -1.98 23.71
CA ALA A 68 -34.81 -2.99 22.73
C ALA A 68 -34.10 -4.24 23.33
N GLY A 69 -33.86 -4.26 24.65
CA GLY A 69 -33.40 -5.45 25.38
C GLY A 69 -31.88 -5.58 25.58
N LEU A 70 -31.07 -4.52 25.39
CA LEU A 70 -29.63 -4.54 25.65
C LEU A 70 -29.19 -3.63 26.79
N ALA A 71 -28.27 -4.13 27.62
CA ALA A 71 -27.62 -3.37 28.67
C ALA A 71 -26.60 -2.37 28.09
N CYS A 72 -26.80 -1.08 28.33
CA CYS A 72 -25.89 -0.01 27.93
C CYS A 72 -25.35 0.74 29.14
N GLN A 73 -24.07 1.07 29.13
CA GLN A 73 -23.48 2.00 30.11
C GLN A 73 -23.03 3.29 29.42
N GLN A 74 -23.36 4.42 30.06
CA GLN A 74 -22.90 5.73 29.65
C GLN A 74 -21.58 6.04 30.36
N VAL A 75 -20.56 6.43 29.60
CA VAL A 75 -19.29 6.93 30.13
C VAL A 75 -19.16 8.40 29.75
N ALA A 76 -18.91 9.26 30.75
CA ALA A 76 -18.68 10.70 30.54
C ALA A 76 -17.27 10.94 30.02
N GLU A 77 -17.15 11.74 28.96
CA GLU A 77 -15.88 12.19 28.41
C GLU A 77 -15.45 13.42 29.22
N ALA A 78 -14.66 13.20 30.26
CA ALA A 78 -14.03 14.25 31.06
C ALA A 78 -12.51 14.20 30.87
N GLU A 79 -11.96 15.35 30.46
CA GLU A 79 -10.54 15.75 30.44
C GLU A 79 -9.58 14.89 31.28
N VAL A 80 -8.67 14.17 30.61
CA VAL A 80 -7.45 13.67 31.25
C VAL A 80 -6.38 14.75 31.17
N LYS A 81 -6.34 15.56 32.22
CA LYS A 81 -5.17 16.32 32.66
C LYS A 81 -4.04 15.33 32.99
N PRO A 82 -2.78 15.62 32.64
CA PRO A 82 -1.67 14.68 32.78
C PRO A 82 -1.27 14.52 34.25
N GLU A 83 -1.09 13.28 34.68
CA GLU A 83 -0.49 12.90 35.96
C GLU A 83 0.43 11.67 35.71
N PRO A 84 1.45 11.46 36.54
CA PRO A 84 2.81 11.91 36.27
C PRO A 84 3.76 10.78 35.91
N GLU A 85 4.85 11.20 35.29
CA GLU A 85 6.08 10.48 34.98
C GLU A 85 6.55 9.58 36.15
N SER A 86 6.55 8.28 35.92
CA SER A 86 7.18 7.30 36.82
C SER A 86 8.69 7.47 36.76
N GLU A 87 9.29 7.85 37.90
CA GLU A 87 10.72 7.98 38.10
C GLU A 87 11.51 6.70 37.72
N PRO A 88 12.74 6.84 37.20
CA PRO A 88 13.62 5.74 36.84
C PRO A 88 14.35 5.17 38.08
N GLN A 89 14.27 3.85 38.29
CA GLN A 89 15.15 3.15 39.22
C GLN A 89 16.49 2.76 38.56
N PRO A 90 17.59 2.73 39.32
CA PRO A 90 18.93 3.14 38.87
C PRO A 90 19.79 2.04 38.24
N GLU A 91 20.63 2.47 37.30
CA GLU A 91 21.81 1.76 36.79
C GLU A 91 22.81 1.44 37.92
N PRO A 92 23.42 0.24 37.95
CA PRO A 92 24.63 0.00 38.70
C PRO A 92 25.81 0.68 38.00
N ALA A 93 26.44 1.57 38.75
CA ALA A 93 27.62 2.35 38.40
C ALA A 93 28.74 1.52 37.75
N SER A 94 29.30 2.07 36.68
CA SER A 94 30.58 1.67 36.11
C SER A 94 31.68 2.64 36.55
N ALA A 95 32.78 2.08 37.07
CA ALA A 95 34.19 2.46 36.85
C ALA A 95 35.07 2.09 38.08
N PRO A 96 36.40 1.88 37.95
CA PRO A 96 37.25 2.04 36.76
C PRO A 96 38.19 0.86 36.43
N LEU A 97 38.73 0.97 35.21
CA LEU A 97 39.81 0.22 34.55
C LEU A 97 41.04 -0.10 35.41
N ALA A 98 41.64 -1.28 35.21
CA ALA A 98 43.09 -1.42 35.01
C ALA A 98 43.50 -2.81 34.46
N SER A 99 44.40 -2.75 33.49
CA SER A 99 45.08 -3.80 32.74
C SER A 99 46.01 -4.72 33.55
N SER A 100 46.11 -5.99 33.16
CA SER A 100 47.32 -6.86 33.13
C SER A 100 46.80 -8.31 32.97
N GLY A 101 47.16 -9.12 31.99
CA GLY A 101 48.49 -9.56 31.59
C GLY A 101 48.37 -11.08 31.45
N VAL A 102 48.24 -11.61 30.23
CA VAL A 102 48.25 -13.06 30.00
C VAL A 102 49.64 -13.44 29.48
N ALA A 103 50.44 -14.01 30.38
CA ALA A 103 51.64 -14.75 30.05
C ALA A 103 51.68 -16.05 30.87
N GLN A 104 51.60 -17.16 30.13
CA GLN A 104 52.49 -18.32 30.21
C GLN A 104 52.26 -19.45 31.25
N ALA A 105 51.91 -20.64 30.73
CA ALA A 105 52.43 -21.99 31.04
C ALA A 105 51.56 -23.01 30.23
N ALA A 106 51.99 -23.80 29.24
CA ALA A 106 53.04 -24.86 29.17
C ALA A 106 52.91 -25.87 30.32
N ALA A 107 52.90 -27.20 30.21
CA ALA A 107 53.04 -28.24 29.16
C ALA A 107 52.41 -29.54 29.75
N GLU A 108 51.99 -30.56 29.00
CA GLU A 108 52.67 -31.88 28.87
C GLU A 108 51.79 -32.76 27.95
N ALA A 109 52.26 -33.21 26.79
CA ALA A 109 52.92 -34.51 26.51
C ALA A 109 51.94 -35.61 26.00
N GLY A 110 52.14 -36.08 24.75
CA GLY A 110 51.36 -37.13 24.04
C GLY A 110 51.66 -38.58 24.47
N PRO A 111 51.38 -39.66 23.66
CA PRO A 111 51.26 -39.73 22.20
C PRO A 111 50.12 -40.62 21.58
N PHE A 112 49.98 -40.51 20.24
CA PHE A 112 49.32 -41.29 19.13
C PHE A 112 49.09 -42.84 19.29
N PRO A 113 48.42 -43.59 18.35
CA PRO A 113 47.88 -43.25 17.01
C PRO A 113 46.50 -43.86 16.58
N GLU A 114 46.09 -43.42 15.38
CA GLU A 114 45.10 -43.89 14.40
C GLU A 114 44.73 -45.39 14.34
N ARG A 115 43.50 -45.66 13.86
CA ARG A 115 43.23 -46.80 12.96
C ARG A 115 42.10 -46.53 11.97
N THR A 116 42.49 -46.35 10.71
CA THR A 116 41.69 -46.54 9.50
C THR A 116 41.47 -48.04 9.28
N THR A 117 40.25 -48.47 8.93
CA THR A 117 40.04 -49.70 8.14
C THR A 117 38.83 -49.57 7.23
N THR A 118 39.10 -49.67 5.94
CA THR A 118 38.20 -49.89 4.81
C THR A 118 37.84 -51.38 4.66
N ALA A 119 36.63 -51.62 4.12
CA ALA A 119 36.18 -52.73 3.27
C ALA A 119 36.12 -54.17 3.81
N THR A 120 34.96 -54.83 3.64
CA THR A 120 34.76 -55.96 2.68
C THR A 120 33.28 -56.34 2.58
N ALA A 121 32.89 -56.77 1.37
CA ALA A 121 31.60 -57.34 1.01
C ALA A 121 31.41 -58.76 1.57
N GLU A 122 30.18 -59.16 1.85
CA GLU A 122 29.74 -60.55 1.66
C GLU A 122 28.21 -60.67 1.57
N THR A 123 27.81 -61.43 0.56
CA THR A 123 26.50 -62.00 0.22
C THR A 123 25.91 -62.84 1.35
N ASP A 124 24.60 -62.70 1.61
CA ASP A 124 23.77 -63.88 1.93
C ASP A 124 22.27 -63.63 1.68
N THR A 125 21.63 -64.57 0.99
CA THR A 125 20.15 -64.72 0.83
C THR A 125 19.81 -66.10 1.36
N PRO A 126 18.64 -66.34 2.00
CA PRO A 126 17.59 -67.07 1.26
C PRO A 126 16.15 -66.75 1.82
N PRO A 127 15.10 -67.56 1.57
CA PRO A 127 14.21 -67.43 0.43
C PRO A 127 12.74 -67.23 0.86
N PHE A 128 11.94 -66.46 0.12
CA PHE A 128 10.47 -66.60 0.20
C PHE A 128 9.84 -66.54 -1.17
N ILE A 129 9.31 -67.69 -1.57
CA ILE A 129 8.53 -67.93 -2.78
C ILE A 129 7.11 -67.38 -2.53
N GLY A 130 6.64 -66.57 -3.46
CA GLY A 130 5.25 -66.10 -3.50
C GLY A 130 4.94 -65.48 -4.85
N GLN A 131 4.73 -66.33 -5.86
CA GLN A 131 4.12 -65.95 -7.13
C GLN A 131 2.77 -65.28 -6.88
N HIS A 132 2.58 -64.06 -7.37
CA HIS A 132 1.26 -63.61 -7.81
C HIS A 132 1.35 -63.21 -9.28
N ALA A 133 0.89 -64.16 -10.08
CA ALA A 133 0.64 -64.04 -11.50
C ALA A 133 -0.36 -62.91 -11.79
N GLU A 134 -0.19 -62.37 -12.98
CA GLU A 134 -1.00 -61.37 -13.66
C GLU A 134 -2.51 -61.68 -13.54
N ALA A 135 -3.25 -60.74 -12.97
CA ALA A 135 -4.70 -60.72 -13.04
C ALA A 135 -5.15 -59.78 -14.16
N THR A 136 -5.88 -60.36 -15.11
CA THR A 136 -6.57 -59.72 -16.22
C THR A 136 -7.42 -58.50 -15.80
N PRO A 137 -7.44 -57.38 -16.55
CA PRO A 137 -8.39 -56.31 -16.30
C PRO A 137 -9.72 -56.66 -16.96
N ASN A 138 -10.55 -57.43 -16.27
CA ASN A 138 -11.98 -57.50 -16.57
C ASN A 138 -12.74 -57.70 -15.27
N GLY A 139 -13.27 -56.60 -14.74
CA GLY A 139 -14.08 -56.59 -13.52
C GLY A 139 -14.07 -55.22 -12.85
N SER A 140 -15.11 -54.43 -13.11
CA SER A 140 -15.58 -53.25 -12.34
C SER A 140 -14.65 -52.73 -11.24
N ALA A 141 -13.86 -51.71 -11.55
CA ALA A 141 -13.15 -50.93 -10.55
C ALA A 141 -14.18 -50.22 -9.64
N TRP A 142 -14.21 -50.61 -8.36
CA TRP A 142 -14.77 -49.81 -7.29
C TRP A 142 -13.91 -48.54 -7.17
N THR A 143 -14.28 -47.47 -7.88
CA THR A 143 -13.60 -46.18 -7.85
C THR A 143 -13.97 -45.33 -6.64
N ASP A 144 -14.74 -45.88 -5.70
CA ASP A 144 -15.21 -45.16 -4.52
C ASP A 144 -14.56 -45.80 -3.30
N ASN A 145 -13.47 -45.19 -2.82
CA ASN A 145 -12.77 -45.63 -1.62
C ASN A 145 -13.42 -44.96 -0.40
N PRO A 146 -14.25 -45.67 0.39
CA PRO A 146 -14.99 -45.07 1.51
C PRO A 146 -14.10 -44.64 2.69
N TYR A 147 -12.78 -44.86 2.61
CA TYR A 147 -11.78 -44.43 3.60
C TYR A 147 -10.90 -43.27 3.12
N GLN A 148 -11.25 -42.61 2.01
CA GLN A 148 -10.53 -41.43 1.55
C GLN A 148 -10.74 -40.29 2.56
N GLN A 149 -9.65 -39.84 3.18
CA GLN A 149 -9.70 -38.74 4.15
C GLN A 149 -10.24 -37.47 3.45
N PRO A 150 -11.12 -36.69 4.10
CA PRO A 150 -11.54 -35.42 3.54
C PRO A 150 -10.32 -34.51 3.40
N GLU A 151 -9.97 -34.14 2.17
CA GLU A 151 -9.05 -33.02 1.94
C GLU A 151 -9.77 -31.78 2.45
N ALA A 152 -9.44 -31.34 3.67
CA ALA A 152 -9.83 -30.03 4.14
C ALA A 152 -9.11 -29.03 3.24
N GLU A 153 -9.83 -28.43 2.29
CA GLU A 153 -9.36 -27.23 1.61
C GLU A 153 -9.17 -26.16 2.68
N LEU A 154 -7.92 -26.05 3.16
CA LEU A 154 -7.48 -25.01 4.06
C LEU A 154 -7.54 -23.70 3.28
N SER A 155 -8.72 -23.12 3.21
CA SER A 155 -8.88 -21.70 2.95
C SER A 155 -8.24 -20.97 4.12
N ILE A 156 -6.94 -20.72 4.03
CA ILE A 156 -6.29 -19.74 4.89
C ILE A 156 -7.06 -18.44 4.64
N PRO A 157 -7.76 -17.87 5.64
CA PRO A 157 -8.34 -16.56 5.48
C PRO A 157 -7.18 -15.63 5.14
N HIS A 158 -7.15 -15.10 3.92
CA HIS A 158 -6.21 -14.04 3.57
C HIS A 158 -6.59 -12.84 4.42
N GLU A 159 -5.99 -12.72 5.61
CA GLU A 159 -6.12 -11.53 6.44
C GLU A 159 -5.67 -10.34 5.60
N ALA A 160 -6.57 -9.37 5.48
CA ALA A 160 -6.59 -8.35 4.45
C ALA A 160 -5.52 -7.24 4.60
N ASP A 161 -4.32 -7.57 5.10
CA ASP A 161 -3.24 -6.61 5.25
C ASP A 161 -1.86 -7.27 5.10
N SER A 162 -1.66 -8.02 4.01
CA SER A 162 -0.38 -8.67 3.72
C SER A 162 0.78 -7.69 3.48
N LEU A 163 0.54 -6.37 3.38
CA LEU A 163 1.56 -5.36 3.12
C LEU A 163 1.70 -4.38 4.29
N ALA A 164 2.46 -4.76 5.31
CA ALA A 164 2.72 -3.88 6.45
C ALA A 164 3.67 -2.74 6.07
N LEU A 165 3.32 -1.50 6.42
CA LEU A 165 4.18 -0.34 6.17
C LEU A 165 5.45 -0.37 7.02
N VAL A 166 6.58 -0.22 6.35
CA VAL A 166 7.91 -0.11 6.97
C VAL A 166 8.62 1.18 6.57
N THR A 167 9.74 1.46 7.22
CA THR A 167 10.60 2.57 6.78
C THR A 167 11.24 2.26 5.42
N PRO A 168 11.48 3.28 4.56
CA PRO A 168 11.93 3.03 3.20
C PRO A 168 13.26 2.24 3.17
N LYS A 169 13.20 1.04 2.58
CA LYS A 169 14.33 0.12 2.41
C LYS A 169 15.28 0.62 1.32
N LYS A 170 16.56 0.26 1.44
CA LYS A 170 17.58 0.48 0.41
C LYS A 170 17.75 -0.80 -0.39
N LEU A 171 17.65 -0.69 -1.72
CA LEU A 171 17.65 -1.82 -2.63
C LEU A 171 18.89 -1.84 -3.52
N ARG A 172 19.14 -2.97 -4.15
CA ARG A 172 20.24 -3.14 -5.11
C ARG A 172 19.87 -2.46 -6.43
N GLY A 173 20.87 -1.94 -7.16
CA GLY A 173 20.65 -1.23 -8.43
C GLY A 173 19.75 -1.97 -9.43
N GLY A 174 19.90 -3.29 -9.56
CA GLY A 174 19.10 -4.11 -10.47
C GLY A 174 17.59 -4.17 -10.18
N ALA A 175 17.14 -3.75 -8.99
CA ALA A 175 15.73 -3.74 -8.61
C ALA A 175 14.87 -2.91 -9.58
N GLY A 176 15.40 -1.78 -10.08
CA GLY A 176 14.69 -0.92 -11.03
C GLY A 176 14.26 -1.63 -12.32
N VAL A 177 15.09 -2.53 -12.83
CA VAL A 177 14.78 -3.34 -14.03
C VAL A 177 13.79 -4.45 -13.69
N ALA A 178 13.90 -5.04 -12.49
CA ALA A 178 12.98 -6.05 -12.01
C ALA A 178 11.55 -5.49 -11.88
N TRP A 179 11.38 -4.25 -11.40
CA TRP A 179 10.07 -3.59 -11.33
C TRP A 179 9.39 -3.48 -12.69
N ILE A 180 10.14 -3.15 -13.74
CA ILE A 180 9.59 -3.05 -15.10
C ILE A 180 9.13 -4.43 -15.59
N LYS A 181 9.92 -5.48 -15.31
CA LYS A 181 9.55 -6.87 -15.64
C LYS A 181 8.29 -7.31 -14.91
N GLU A 182 8.15 -6.98 -13.63
CA GLU A 182 6.96 -7.25 -12.83
C GLU A 182 5.75 -6.45 -13.33
N GLY A 183 5.94 -5.17 -13.67
CA GLY A 183 4.94 -4.32 -14.32
C GLY A 183 4.38 -4.93 -15.61
N TYR A 184 5.24 -5.52 -16.43
CA TYR A 184 4.82 -6.28 -17.61
C TYR A 184 4.04 -7.56 -17.25
N GLY A 185 4.33 -8.17 -16.11
CA GLY A 185 3.51 -9.23 -15.53
C GLY A 185 2.06 -8.79 -15.29
N TYR A 186 1.85 -7.66 -14.60
CA TYR A 186 0.52 -7.11 -14.34
C TYR A 186 -0.25 -6.77 -15.63
N PHE A 187 0.43 -6.22 -16.64
CA PHE A 187 -0.19 -5.97 -17.94
C PHE A 187 -0.71 -7.26 -18.60
N LYS A 188 0.11 -8.32 -18.62
CA LYS A 188 -0.23 -9.59 -19.28
C LYS A 188 -1.41 -10.33 -18.65
N MET A 189 -1.70 -10.09 -17.37
CA MET A 189 -2.82 -10.72 -16.68
C MET A 189 -4.17 -10.28 -17.28
N ASN A 190 -4.33 -8.99 -17.59
CA ASN A 190 -5.59 -8.42 -18.09
C ASN A 190 -5.38 -7.28 -19.11
N PRO A 191 -4.77 -7.54 -20.28
CA PRO A 191 -4.33 -6.49 -21.21
C PRO A 191 -5.48 -5.62 -21.73
N TRP A 192 -6.65 -6.22 -21.98
CA TRP A 192 -7.81 -5.49 -22.50
C TRP A 192 -8.45 -4.55 -21.48
N VAL A 193 -8.42 -4.91 -20.19
CA VAL A 193 -8.94 -4.04 -19.14
C VAL A 193 -8.03 -2.82 -18.97
N TRP A 194 -6.70 -3.03 -19.00
CA TRP A 194 -5.73 -1.92 -18.99
C TRP A 194 -5.93 -0.97 -20.17
N ILE A 195 -6.04 -1.51 -21.39
CA ILE A 195 -6.30 -0.70 -22.59
C ILE A 195 -7.63 0.05 -22.44
N GLY A 196 -8.68 -0.61 -21.95
CA GLY A 196 -9.97 0.01 -21.67
C GLY A 196 -9.88 1.16 -20.66
N MET A 197 -9.11 1.01 -19.58
CA MET A 197 -8.87 2.08 -18.61
C MET A 197 -8.13 3.26 -19.23
N ILE A 198 -7.11 3.02 -20.06
CA ILE A 198 -6.36 4.09 -20.75
C ILE A 198 -7.26 4.83 -21.74
N LEU A 199 -8.05 4.10 -22.53
CA LEU A 199 -9.00 4.70 -23.47
C LEU A 199 -10.06 5.53 -22.74
N LEU A 200 -10.61 5.01 -21.63
CA LEU A 200 -11.54 5.75 -20.79
C LEU A 200 -10.89 7.01 -20.21
N GLY A 201 -9.67 6.91 -19.70
CA GLY A 201 -8.89 8.06 -19.22
C GLY A 201 -8.65 9.10 -20.32
N LEU A 202 -8.37 8.66 -21.55
CA LEU A 202 -8.19 9.53 -22.70
C LEU A 202 -9.48 10.24 -23.09
N VAL A 203 -10.62 9.53 -23.09
CA VAL A 203 -11.94 10.15 -23.32
C VAL A 203 -12.25 11.20 -22.25
N VAL A 204 -11.98 10.91 -20.98
CA VAL A 204 -12.16 11.87 -19.88
C VAL A 204 -11.24 13.09 -20.06
N MET A 205 -9.95 12.86 -20.35
CA MET A 205 -8.97 13.94 -20.56
C MET A 205 -9.35 14.83 -21.75
N VAL A 206 -9.70 14.24 -22.89
CA VAL A 206 -10.10 14.98 -24.09
C VAL A 206 -11.42 15.71 -23.86
N GLY A 207 -12.40 15.05 -23.23
CA GLY A 207 -13.68 15.67 -22.89
C GLY A 207 -13.51 16.89 -21.99
N VAL A 208 -12.73 16.77 -20.92
CA VAL A 208 -12.48 17.88 -20.00
C VAL A 208 -11.64 18.97 -20.68
N GLY A 209 -10.62 18.62 -21.44
CA GLY A 209 -9.77 19.58 -22.15
C GLY A 209 -10.53 20.36 -23.24
N THR A 210 -11.37 19.68 -24.03
CA THR A 210 -12.18 20.31 -25.07
C THR A 210 -13.27 21.21 -24.48
N VAL A 211 -14.02 20.73 -23.48
CA VAL A 211 -15.03 21.54 -22.79
C VAL A 211 -14.38 22.72 -22.06
N GLY A 212 -13.26 22.48 -21.36
CA GLY A 212 -12.48 23.52 -20.70
C GLY A 212 -11.98 24.59 -21.67
N GLY A 213 -11.48 24.18 -22.85
CA GLY A 213 -11.04 25.09 -23.90
C GLY A 213 -12.18 25.92 -24.51
N LEU A 214 -13.33 25.30 -24.79
CA LEU A 214 -14.51 26.00 -25.29
C LEU A 214 -15.05 27.03 -24.27
N LEU A 215 -15.12 26.64 -22.99
CA LEU A 215 -15.54 27.55 -21.93
C LEU A 215 -14.52 28.67 -21.69
N ALA A 216 -13.21 28.39 -21.84
CA ALA A 216 -12.17 29.42 -21.79
C ALA A 216 -12.34 30.47 -22.90
N ALA A 217 -12.79 30.07 -24.09
CA ALA A 217 -13.02 31.00 -25.19
C ALA A 217 -14.20 31.97 -24.94
N ILE A 218 -15.21 31.55 -24.16
CA ILE A 218 -16.38 32.38 -23.82
C ILE A 218 -16.11 33.20 -22.56
N PHE A 219 -15.58 32.56 -21.53
CA PHE A 219 -15.28 33.16 -20.24
C PHE A 219 -13.95 32.58 -19.70
N PRO A 220 -12.82 33.23 -19.99
CA PRO A 220 -11.48 32.72 -19.68
C PRO A 220 -11.28 32.24 -18.24
N PRO A 221 -11.77 32.93 -17.19
CA PRO A 221 -11.59 32.47 -15.81
C PRO A 221 -12.22 31.09 -15.53
N LEU A 222 -13.37 30.78 -16.12
CA LEU A 222 -14.05 29.49 -15.90
C LEU A 222 -13.29 28.34 -16.54
N GLY A 223 -12.77 28.53 -17.75
CA GLY A 223 -11.91 27.55 -18.39
C GLY A 223 -10.69 27.22 -17.55
N VAL A 224 -10.00 28.23 -17.02
CA VAL A 224 -8.83 28.06 -16.14
C VAL A 224 -9.19 27.27 -14.87
N VAL A 225 -10.30 27.58 -14.22
CA VAL A 225 -10.76 26.85 -13.02
C VAL A 225 -11.01 25.38 -13.34
N LEU A 226 -11.63 25.07 -14.48
CA LEU A 226 -11.87 23.68 -14.89
C LEU A 226 -10.57 22.93 -15.19
N PHE A 227 -9.62 23.56 -15.88
CA PHE A 227 -8.31 22.97 -16.11
C PHE A 227 -7.60 22.66 -14.79
N ILE A 228 -7.51 23.64 -13.89
CA ILE A 228 -6.88 23.44 -12.58
C ILE A 228 -7.58 22.33 -11.80
N GLY A 229 -8.92 22.34 -11.75
CA GLY A 229 -9.71 21.31 -11.08
C GLY A 229 -9.43 19.91 -11.63
N PHE A 230 -9.27 19.77 -12.94
CA PHE A 230 -8.90 18.50 -13.56
C PHE A 230 -7.47 18.06 -13.20
N TYR A 231 -6.50 18.98 -13.22
CA TYR A 231 -5.13 18.68 -12.80
C TYR A 231 -5.06 18.20 -11.34
N LEU A 232 -5.89 18.75 -10.45
CA LEU A 232 -6.01 18.29 -9.06
C LEU A 232 -6.50 16.84 -8.94
N LEU A 233 -7.20 16.31 -9.94
CA LEU A 233 -7.67 14.91 -9.97
C LEU A 233 -6.62 13.92 -10.46
N THR A 234 -5.46 14.37 -10.95
CA THR A 234 -4.40 13.48 -11.45
C THR A 234 -3.98 12.41 -10.44
N PRO A 235 -3.76 12.70 -9.14
CA PRO A 235 -3.42 11.68 -8.15
C PRO A 235 -4.56 10.69 -7.91
N VAL A 236 -5.82 11.12 -8.10
CA VAL A 236 -7.01 10.27 -7.97
C VAL A 236 -7.04 9.22 -9.08
N PHE A 237 -6.80 9.63 -10.33
CA PHE A 237 -6.69 8.71 -11.46
C PHE A 237 -5.44 7.83 -11.36
N SER A 238 -4.30 8.39 -10.93
CA SER A 238 -3.09 7.62 -10.67
C SER A 238 -3.32 6.53 -9.63
N ALA A 239 -4.03 6.84 -8.54
CA ALA A 239 -4.42 5.86 -7.54
C ALA A 239 -5.34 4.79 -8.13
N GLY A 240 -6.24 5.11 -9.06
CA GLY A 240 -7.06 4.12 -9.76
C GLY A 240 -6.22 3.04 -10.48
N PHE A 241 -5.19 3.44 -11.22
CA PHE A 241 -4.29 2.47 -11.86
C PHE A 241 -3.45 1.67 -10.85
N ILE A 242 -3.01 2.29 -9.75
CA ILE A 242 -2.23 1.61 -8.69
C ILE A 242 -3.10 0.60 -7.93
N LEU A 243 -4.34 0.97 -7.59
CA LEU A 243 -5.30 0.10 -6.93
C LEU A 243 -5.68 -1.10 -7.80
N ALA A 244 -5.76 -0.93 -9.13
CA ALA A 244 -5.90 -2.06 -10.04
C ALA A 244 -4.72 -3.06 -9.96
N CYS A 245 -3.49 -2.57 -9.78
CA CYS A 245 -2.33 -3.44 -9.51
C CYS A 245 -2.45 -4.14 -8.16
N TYR A 246 -2.97 -3.44 -7.14
CA TYR A 246 -3.18 -3.97 -5.80
C TYR A 246 -4.27 -5.06 -5.76
N GLU A 247 -5.37 -4.87 -6.50
CA GLU A 247 -6.42 -5.89 -6.68
C GLU A 247 -5.85 -7.13 -7.39
N LEU A 248 -5.09 -6.95 -8.48
CA LEU A 248 -4.39 -8.05 -9.15
C LEU A 248 -3.42 -8.79 -8.23
N TYR A 249 -2.69 -8.05 -7.39
CA TYR A 249 -1.73 -8.62 -6.44
C TYR A 249 -2.42 -9.52 -5.40
N GLN A 250 -3.62 -9.15 -4.96
CA GLN A 250 -4.44 -9.98 -4.06
C GLN A 250 -5.12 -11.17 -4.77
N GLY A 251 -4.90 -11.33 -6.09
CA GLY A 251 -5.58 -12.35 -6.89
C GLY A 251 -7.02 -11.99 -7.26
N GLU A 252 -7.43 -10.74 -7.04
CA GLU A 252 -8.76 -10.25 -7.40
C GLU A 252 -8.83 -9.82 -8.87
N LYS A 253 -10.05 -9.72 -9.38
CA LYS A 253 -10.33 -9.22 -10.74
C LYS A 253 -10.80 -7.77 -10.66
N PHE A 254 -10.35 -6.97 -11.61
CA PHE A 254 -10.76 -5.58 -11.75
C PHE A 254 -11.41 -5.33 -13.12
N GLY A 255 -12.24 -4.31 -13.20
CA GLY A 255 -12.88 -3.86 -14.44
C GLY A 255 -12.36 -2.50 -14.88
N VAL A 256 -12.79 -2.04 -16.06
CA VAL A 256 -12.41 -0.71 -16.60
C VAL A 256 -12.78 0.44 -15.64
N GLY A 257 -13.83 0.26 -14.84
CA GLY A 257 -14.23 1.21 -13.79
C GLY A 257 -13.20 1.40 -12.65
N ALA A 258 -12.18 0.54 -12.54
CA ALA A 258 -11.10 0.67 -11.56
C ALA A 258 -10.33 1.99 -11.70
N LEU A 259 -10.39 2.63 -12.87
CA LEU A 259 -9.85 3.97 -13.09
C LEU A 259 -10.41 4.98 -12.07
N PHE A 260 -11.65 4.78 -11.62
CA PHE A 260 -12.32 5.63 -10.62
C PHE A 260 -12.18 5.11 -9.19
N SER A 261 -11.42 4.04 -8.94
CA SER A 261 -11.23 3.50 -7.58
C SER A 261 -10.59 4.50 -6.61
N GLY A 262 -9.78 5.44 -7.10
CA GLY A 262 -9.23 6.53 -6.29
C GLY A 262 -10.30 7.49 -5.72
N PHE A 263 -11.48 7.58 -6.34
CA PHE A 263 -12.58 8.40 -5.79
C PHE A 263 -13.23 7.76 -4.57
N ARG A 264 -13.07 6.44 -4.40
CA ARG A 264 -13.66 5.68 -3.30
C ARG A 264 -12.66 5.41 -2.18
N ASN A 265 -11.36 5.40 -2.51
CA ASN A 265 -10.27 5.08 -1.59
C ASN A 265 -9.46 6.34 -1.26
N ASN A 266 -9.76 6.94 -0.12
CA ASN A 266 -9.07 8.13 0.41
C ASN A 266 -9.03 9.34 -0.54
N LEU A 267 -10.20 9.70 -1.09
CA LEU A 267 -10.35 10.87 -1.98
C LEU A 267 -9.82 12.16 -1.35
N GLY A 268 -10.09 12.40 -0.06
CA GLY A 268 -9.61 13.58 0.66
C GLY A 268 -8.08 13.68 0.68
N GLY A 269 -7.39 12.57 0.95
CA GLY A 269 -5.93 12.51 0.90
C GLY A 269 -5.39 12.71 -0.52
N LEU A 270 -6.00 12.08 -1.53
CA LEU A 270 -5.57 12.18 -2.93
C LEU A 270 -5.78 13.58 -3.51
N LEU A 271 -6.90 14.25 -3.19
CA LEU A 271 -7.11 15.66 -3.51
C LEU A 271 -6.11 16.55 -2.77
N GLY A 272 -5.80 16.23 -1.51
CA GLY A 272 -4.76 16.88 -0.74
C GLY A 272 -3.39 16.82 -1.44
N LEU A 273 -3.02 15.67 -2.02
CA LEU A 273 -1.81 15.55 -2.85
C LEU A 273 -1.87 16.45 -4.09
N GLY A 274 -3.02 16.51 -4.77
CA GLY A 274 -3.21 17.36 -5.96
C GLY A 274 -3.05 18.86 -5.63
N VAL A 275 -3.59 19.29 -4.49
CA VAL A 275 -3.43 20.66 -3.98
C VAL A 275 -1.97 20.94 -3.62
N LEU A 276 -1.32 20.06 -2.86
CA LEU A 276 0.09 20.24 -2.47
C LEU A 276 1.02 20.28 -3.69
N TYR A 277 0.76 19.42 -4.68
CA TYR A 277 1.48 19.41 -5.95
C TYR A 277 1.32 20.74 -6.71
N THR A 278 0.09 21.24 -6.78
CA THR A 278 -0.21 22.52 -7.44
C THR A 278 0.48 23.67 -6.73
N ILE A 279 0.42 23.72 -5.38
CA ILE A 279 1.12 24.74 -4.58
C ILE A 279 2.63 24.69 -4.83
N ALA A 280 3.23 23.50 -4.83
CA ALA A 280 4.65 23.34 -5.08
C ALA A 280 5.05 23.88 -6.47
N TYR A 281 4.27 23.57 -7.51
CA TYR A 281 4.52 24.10 -8.86
C TYR A 281 4.29 25.60 -8.97
N VAL A 282 3.29 26.16 -8.29
CA VAL A 282 3.06 27.62 -8.24
C VAL A 282 4.23 28.33 -7.56
N ILE A 283 4.78 27.76 -6.47
CA ILE A 283 5.97 28.31 -5.81
C ILE A 283 7.17 28.26 -6.75
N ILE A 284 7.43 27.13 -7.42
CA ILE A 284 8.53 27.02 -8.39
C ILE A 284 8.37 28.07 -9.48
N MET A 285 7.19 28.17 -10.10
CA MET A 285 6.95 29.15 -11.16
C MET A 285 7.07 30.59 -10.67
N GLY A 286 6.60 30.89 -9.45
CA GLY A 286 6.73 32.22 -8.84
C GLY A 286 8.18 32.60 -8.56
N VAL A 287 8.97 31.68 -8.00
CA VAL A 287 10.41 31.87 -7.74
C VAL A 287 11.16 32.11 -9.05
N VAL A 288 10.92 31.27 -10.05
CA VAL A 288 11.62 31.35 -11.33
C VAL A 288 11.18 32.62 -12.09
N MET A 289 9.88 32.92 -12.17
CA MET A 289 9.38 34.15 -12.81
C MET A 289 9.88 35.41 -12.10
N GLY A 290 9.88 35.42 -10.77
CA GLY A 290 10.43 36.53 -9.97
C GLY A 290 11.92 36.76 -10.25
N SER A 291 12.71 35.68 -10.32
CA SER A 291 14.13 35.77 -10.68
C SER A 291 14.34 36.33 -12.10
N MET A 292 13.46 35.98 -13.04
CA MET A 292 13.49 36.49 -14.40
C MET A 292 13.12 37.98 -14.45
N MET A 293 12.11 38.42 -13.71
CA MET A 293 11.75 39.85 -13.64
C MET A 293 12.87 40.71 -13.06
N VAL A 294 13.60 40.22 -12.05
CA VAL A 294 14.78 40.92 -11.50
C VAL A 294 15.89 41.01 -12.55
N LEU A 295 16.16 39.91 -13.26
CA LEU A 295 17.17 39.89 -14.32
C LEU A 295 16.81 40.86 -15.45
N MET A 296 15.55 40.87 -15.90
CA MET A 296 15.07 41.79 -16.95
C MET A 296 15.08 43.25 -16.49
N GLY A 297 14.66 43.53 -15.25
CA GLY A 297 14.66 44.87 -14.67
C GLY A 297 16.08 45.42 -14.46
N SER A 298 17.06 44.56 -14.16
CA SER A 298 18.46 44.96 -14.01
C SER A 298 19.15 45.34 -15.33
N GLN A 299 18.64 44.86 -16.47
CA GLN A 299 19.23 45.15 -17.79
C GLN A 299 18.59 46.35 -18.51
N GLY A 300 17.64 47.06 -17.88
CA GLY A 300 17.01 48.26 -18.45
C GLY A 300 16.16 48.01 -19.72
N ASN A 301 16.08 46.77 -20.18
CA ASN A 301 15.40 46.38 -21.40
C ASN A 301 14.02 45.78 -21.05
N LEU A 302 13.04 46.67 -20.83
CA LEU A 302 11.62 46.31 -20.72
C LEU A 302 10.98 45.98 -22.08
N MET A 303 11.77 45.94 -23.16
CA MET A 303 11.30 45.59 -24.48
C MET A 303 11.12 44.07 -24.59
N MET A 304 9.85 43.66 -24.54
CA MET A 304 9.35 42.36 -24.98
C MET A 304 9.83 42.06 -26.41
N GLY A 305 10.94 41.34 -26.55
CA GLY A 305 11.47 40.92 -27.86
C GLY A 305 12.68 40.01 -27.67
N GLU A 306 12.50 38.72 -27.95
CA GLU A 306 13.49 37.65 -27.90
C GLU A 306 14.40 37.66 -26.66
N GLY A 307 13.90 37.10 -25.55
CA GLY A 307 14.77 36.73 -24.43
C GLY A 307 15.95 35.91 -24.94
N SER A 308 17.16 36.18 -24.44
CA SER A 308 18.35 35.50 -24.96
C SER A 308 18.12 33.98 -24.95
N PRO A 309 18.42 33.25 -26.04
CA PRO A 309 18.20 31.80 -26.08
C PRO A 309 18.88 31.08 -24.92
N LEU A 310 20.01 31.62 -24.44
CA LEU A 310 20.71 31.15 -23.26
C LEU A 310 19.91 31.39 -21.96
N ALA A 311 19.31 32.57 -21.75
CA ALA A 311 18.47 32.84 -20.58
C ALA A 311 17.21 31.97 -20.56
N LEU A 312 16.58 31.75 -21.72
CA LEU A 312 15.45 30.81 -21.86
C LEU A 312 15.86 29.36 -21.57
N LEU A 313 17.04 28.93 -22.02
CA LEU A 313 17.59 27.62 -21.69
C LEU A 313 17.83 27.48 -20.17
N LEU A 314 18.52 28.44 -19.56
CA LEU A 314 18.80 28.43 -18.13
C LEU A 314 17.51 28.46 -17.29
N TYR A 315 16.50 29.22 -17.73
CA TYR A 315 15.15 29.23 -17.14
C TYR A 315 14.53 27.82 -17.15
N ASN A 316 14.51 27.17 -18.32
CA ASN A 316 13.92 25.83 -18.45
C ASN A 316 14.69 24.79 -17.61
N LEU A 317 16.02 24.87 -17.59
CA LEU A 317 16.85 23.99 -16.77
C LEU A 317 16.60 24.19 -15.27
N LEU A 318 16.40 25.44 -14.82
CA LEU A 318 16.09 25.74 -13.43
C LEU A 318 14.72 25.18 -13.01
N VAL A 319 13.68 25.37 -13.85
CA VAL A 319 12.36 24.77 -13.61
C VAL A 319 12.48 23.25 -13.54
N MET A 320 13.21 22.64 -14.49
CA MET A 320 13.41 21.20 -14.51
C MET A 320 14.14 20.71 -13.25
N ALA A 321 15.20 21.39 -12.83
CA ALA A 321 15.95 21.05 -11.62
C ALA A 321 15.08 21.14 -10.35
N LEU A 322 14.29 22.20 -10.20
CA LEU A 322 13.40 22.38 -9.05
C LEU A 322 12.19 21.43 -9.08
N SER A 323 11.80 20.93 -10.25
CA SER A 323 10.72 19.95 -10.38
C SER A 323 11.10 18.54 -9.93
N ILE A 324 12.40 18.18 -9.98
CA ILE A 324 12.87 16.83 -9.64
C ILE A 324 12.47 16.41 -8.22
N PRO A 325 12.72 17.20 -7.16
CA PRO A 325 12.29 16.82 -5.80
C PRO A 325 10.77 16.70 -5.66
N VAL A 326 10.00 17.53 -6.37
CA VAL A 326 8.53 17.46 -6.36
C VAL A 326 8.05 16.17 -7.04
N MET A 327 8.66 15.81 -8.17
CA MET A 327 8.38 14.53 -8.85
C MET A 327 8.70 13.34 -7.94
N MET A 328 9.86 13.34 -7.27
CA MET A 328 10.24 12.29 -6.31
C MET A 328 9.26 12.22 -5.13
N ALA A 329 8.77 13.36 -4.66
CA ALA A 329 7.79 13.43 -3.58
C ALA A 329 6.42 12.88 -3.97
N ILE A 330 5.98 13.04 -5.22
CA ILE A 330 4.68 12.52 -5.66
C ILE A 330 4.74 11.09 -6.21
N TRP A 331 5.92 10.61 -6.62
CA TRP A 331 6.09 9.34 -7.35
C TRP A 331 5.37 8.13 -6.72
N PHE A 332 5.47 7.96 -5.40
CA PHE A 332 4.79 6.89 -4.65
C PHE A 332 3.67 7.39 -3.72
N ALA A 333 3.46 8.70 -3.64
CA ALA A 333 2.50 9.27 -2.70
C ALA A 333 1.06 8.78 -2.94
N PRO A 334 0.54 8.67 -4.19
CA PRO A 334 -0.80 8.13 -4.42
C PRO A 334 -0.98 6.70 -3.88
N ALA A 335 0.04 5.83 -4.00
CA ALA A 335 -0.01 4.47 -3.44
C ALA A 335 -0.10 4.48 -1.91
N LEU A 336 0.80 5.24 -1.27
CA LEU A 336 0.86 5.39 0.20
C LEU A 336 -0.44 5.95 0.79
N VAL A 337 -1.07 6.89 0.09
CA VAL A 337 -2.34 7.50 0.52
C VAL A 337 -3.52 6.57 0.27
N ALA A 338 -3.61 5.96 -0.91
CA ALA A 338 -4.77 5.17 -1.32
C ALA A 338 -4.83 3.80 -0.63
N ILE A 339 -3.69 3.14 -0.44
CA ILE A 339 -3.62 1.79 0.14
C ILE A 339 -3.53 1.86 1.66
N HIS A 340 -2.64 2.69 2.21
CA HIS A 340 -2.37 2.72 3.66
C HIS A 340 -2.95 3.92 4.40
N GLY A 341 -3.69 4.80 3.72
CA GLY A 341 -4.33 5.94 4.39
C GLY A 341 -3.36 6.99 4.96
N VAL A 342 -2.09 6.99 4.52
CA VAL A 342 -1.08 7.94 5.04
C VAL A 342 -1.50 9.37 4.70
N SER A 343 -1.23 10.33 5.60
CA SER A 343 -1.54 11.74 5.32
C SER A 343 -0.69 12.28 4.15
N PRO A 344 -1.21 13.20 3.32
CA PRO A 344 -0.57 13.59 2.05
C PRO A 344 0.87 14.09 2.21
N LEU A 345 1.11 14.98 3.17
CA LEU A 345 2.43 15.54 3.42
C LEU A 345 3.44 14.48 3.90
N LYS A 346 2.99 13.54 4.75
CA LYS A 346 3.82 12.43 5.23
C LYS A 346 4.13 11.47 4.09
N ALA A 347 3.15 11.16 3.24
CA ALA A 347 3.33 10.32 2.05
C ALA A 347 4.35 10.93 1.09
N MET A 348 4.29 12.25 0.87
CA MET A 348 5.29 12.95 0.06
C MET A 348 6.70 12.86 0.62
N GLY A 349 6.85 13.05 1.94
CA GLY A 349 8.14 12.89 2.63
C GLY A 349 8.68 11.46 2.58
N MET A 350 7.81 10.46 2.71
CA MET A 350 8.16 9.04 2.57
C MET A 350 8.61 8.73 1.14
N SER A 351 7.86 9.18 0.13
CA SER A 351 8.20 9.00 -1.28
C SER A 351 9.56 9.61 -1.61
N LEU A 352 9.79 10.87 -1.21
CA LEU A 352 11.06 11.56 -1.41
C LEU A 352 12.22 10.79 -0.77
N LYS A 353 12.08 10.38 0.50
CA LYS A 353 13.10 9.61 1.23
C LYS A 353 13.36 8.25 0.57
N GLY A 354 12.31 7.58 0.10
CA GLY A 354 12.41 6.31 -0.63
C GLY A 354 13.16 6.45 -1.94
N CYS A 355 12.86 7.49 -2.72
CA CYS A 355 13.54 7.77 -3.97
C CYS A 355 15.02 8.15 -3.75
N LEU A 356 15.32 9.00 -2.76
CA LEU A 356 16.70 9.40 -2.42
C LEU A 356 17.56 8.25 -1.89
N ARG A 357 16.98 7.25 -1.21
CA ARG A 357 17.72 6.04 -0.81
C ARG A 357 18.04 5.11 -1.97
N ASN A 358 17.29 5.22 -3.07
CA ASN A 358 17.28 4.27 -4.17
C ASN A 358 17.66 4.93 -5.51
N VAL A 359 18.56 5.92 -5.50
CA VAL A 359 18.99 6.64 -6.72
C VAL A 359 19.47 5.70 -7.83
N TRP A 360 20.23 4.65 -7.49
CA TRP A 360 20.72 3.68 -8.47
C TRP A 360 19.61 2.83 -9.12
N PRO A 361 18.72 2.17 -8.34
CA PRO A 361 17.50 1.57 -8.89
C PRO A 361 16.72 2.52 -9.81
N PHE A 362 16.50 3.76 -9.37
CA PHE A 362 15.78 4.78 -10.14
C PHE A 362 16.51 5.20 -11.43
N THR A 363 17.84 5.22 -11.41
CA THR A 363 18.64 5.55 -12.60
C THR A 363 18.49 4.48 -13.66
N LEU A 364 18.60 3.20 -13.30
CA LEU A 364 18.40 2.09 -14.25
C LEU A 364 16.94 1.99 -14.70
N TYR A 365 15.99 2.19 -13.79
CA TYR A 365 14.57 2.28 -14.11
C TYR A 365 14.31 3.38 -15.15
N GLY A 366 14.85 4.58 -14.94
CA GLY A 366 14.71 5.71 -15.86
C GLY A 366 15.35 5.45 -17.22
N LEU A 367 16.55 4.86 -17.25
CA LEU A 367 17.26 4.54 -18.49
C LEU A 367 16.50 3.50 -19.33
N VAL A 368 16.07 2.41 -18.71
CA VAL A 368 15.31 1.36 -19.40
C VAL A 368 13.94 1.88 -19.82
N GLY A 369 13.25 2.60 -18.92
CA GLY A 369 11.97 3.24 -19.22
C GLY A 369 12.06 4.22 -20.39
N PHE A 370 13.16 4.98 -20.50
CA PHE A 370 13.40 5.91 -21.60
C PHE A 370 13.55 5.18 -22.94
N VAL A 371 14.33 4.09 -22.99
CA VAL A 371 14.46 3.27 -24.21
C VAL A 371 13.10 2.67 -24.59
N LEU A 372 12.34 2.16 -23.62
CA LEU A 372 11.00 1.62 -23.87
C LEU A 372 10.03 2.70 -24.36
N ALA A 373 10.12 3.93 -23.85
CA ALA A 373 9.30 5.06 -24.31
C ALA A 373 9.60 5.43 -25.78
N ILE A 374 10.87 5.40 -26.19
CA ILE A 374 11.25 5.59 -27.61
C ILE A 374 10.59 4.50 -28.45
N VAL A 375 10.76 3.22 -28.07
CA VAL A 375 10.17 2.08 -28.80
C VAL A 375 8.65 2.17 -28.86
N ALA A 376 7.99 2.54 -27.76
CA ALA A 376 6.55 2.71 -27.67
C ALA A 376 6.01 3.83 -28.57
N THR A 377 6.85 4.81 -28.89
CA THR A 377 6.51 5.96 -29.73
C THR A 377 6.61 5.64 -31.23
N ILE A 378 7.53 4.76 -31.66
CA ILE A 378 7.73 4.36 -33.06
C ILE A 378 6.42 4.00 -33.80
N PRO A 379 5.51 3.17 -33.25
CA PRO A 379 4.25 2.84 -33.91
C PRO A 379 3.18 3.94 -33.71
N PHE A 380 3.52 5.21 -34.00
CA PHE A 380 2.65 6.38 -33.83
C PHE A 380 2.04 6.49 -32.43
N GLY A 381 2.80 6.12 -31.41
CA GLY A 381 2.37 6.15 -30.01
C GLY A 381 1.47 5.00 -29.55
N LEU A 382 1.14 4.03 -30.42
CA LEU A 382 0.33 2.87 -30.01
C LEU A 382 1.00 2.01 -28.93
N GLY A 383 2.33 2.03 -28.83
CA GLY A 383 3.04 1.31 -27.79
C GLY A 383 2.78 1.86 -26.37
N TRP A 384 2.28 3.09 -26.24
CA TRP A 384 1.96 3.67 -24.93
C TRP A 384 0.77 2.96 -24.25
N PHE A 385 -0.12 2.32 -25.01
CA PHE A 385 -1.19 1.48 -24.44
C PHE A 385 -0.66 0.25 -23.70
N VAL A 386 0.57 -0.18 -24.01
CA VAL A 386 1.29 -1.24 -23.29
C VAL A 386 2.22 -0.63 -22.25
N LEU A 387 2.92 0.45 -22.59
CA LEU A 387 3.93 1.02 -21.69
C LEU A 387 3.30 1.66 -20.45
N VAL A 388 2.21 2.42 -20.57
CA VAL A 388 1.53 3.04 -19.41
C VAL A 388 1.20 2.01 -18.31
N PRO A 389 0.50 0.89 -18.58
CA PRO A 389 0.17 -0.08 -17.54
C PRO A 389 1.42 -0.82 -17.03
N VAL A 390 2.42 -1.06 -17.87
CA VAL A 390 3.72 -1.60 -17.44
C VAL A 390 4.39 -0.65 -16.44
N MET A 391 4.42 0.65 -16.74
CA MET A 391 5.02 1.65 -15.87
C MET A 391 4.24 1.79 -14.56
N THR A 392 2.90 1.80 -14.60
CA THR A 392 2.09 1.79 -13.37
C THR A 392 2.35 0.54 -12.52
N GLY A 393 2.35 -0.65 -13.12
CA GLY A 393 2.66 -1.89 -12.40
C GLY A 393 4.06 -1.89 -11.80
N SER A 394 5.03 -1.27 -12.48
CA SER A 394 6.39 -1.12 -11.96
C SER A 394 6.49 -0.10 -10.82
N ILE A 395 5.67 0.97 -10.82
CA ILE A 395 5.56 1.90 -9.69
C ILE A 395 4.97 1.15 -8.49
N PHE A 396 3.95 0.32 -8.70
CA PHE A 396 3.37 -0.50 -7.63
C PHE A 396 4.40 -1.51 -7.06
N ALA A 397 5.14 -2.20 -7.93
CA ALA A 397 6.21 -3.12 -7.53
C ALA A 397 7.30 -2.41 -6.71
N GLY A 398 7.79 -1.26 -7.17
CA GLY A 398 8.76 -0.46 -6.44
C GLY A 398 8.23 0.06 -5.11
N TYR A 399 6.96 0.46 -5.06
CA TYR A 399 6.30 0.85 -3.82
C TYR A 399 6.27 -0.32 -2.81
N ARG A 400 5.86 -1.51 -3.25
CA ARG A 400 5.81 -2.72 -2.41
C ARG A 400 7.20 -3.05 -1.86
N GLU A 401 8.21 -3.10 -2.72
CA GLU A 401 9.56 -3.47 -2.31
C GLU A 401 10.23 -2.42 -1.40
N ILE A 402 9.97 -1.12 -1.62
CA ILE A 402 10.59 -0.04 -0.83
C ILE A 402 9.88 0.17 0.52
N PHE A 403 8.55 0.14 0.54
CA PHE A 403 7.76 0.63 1.68
C PHE A 403 7.01 -0.44 2.46
N THR A 404 7.02 -1.71 2.02
CA THR A 404 6.22 -2.75 2.66
C THR A 404 7.01 -4.02 2.96
N GLU A 405 6.52 -4.81 3.93
CA GLU A 405 6.98 -6.16 4.22
C GLU A 405 5.79 -7.10 4.31
N GLU A 406 5.97 -8.33 3.81
CA GLU A 406 4.94 -9.37 3.89
C GLU A 406 4.85 -9.91 5.33
N GLN A 407 3.74 -9.66 6.00
CA GLN A 407 3.45 -10.28 7.29
C GLN A 407 3.02 -11.73 7.05
N GLY A 408 3.93 -12.70 7.20
CA GLY A 408 3.52 -14.11 7.16
C GLY A 408 4.51 -15.18 6.71
N ALA A 409 5.82 -14.96 6.65
CA ALA A 409 6.78 -16.07 6.63
C ALA A 409 7.28 -16.32 8.05
N ALA A 410 6.56 -17.13 8.83
CA ALA A 410 7.15 -17.73 10.03
C ALA A 410 8.46 -18.42 9.61
N PRO A 411 9.57 -18.28 10.36
CA PRO A 411 10.77 -19.05 10.06
C PRO A 411 10.38 -20.52 10.13
N GLU A 412 10.51 -21.21 8.99
CA GLU A 412 10.48 -22.65 8.89
C GLU A 412 11.36 -23.18 10.03
N SER A 413 10.72 -23.75 11.05
CA SER A 413 11.39 -24.27 12.22
C SER A 413 12.40 -25.28 11.73
N ALA A 414 13.68 -24.92 11.87
CA ALA A 414 14.79 -25.81 11.60
C ALA A 414 14.50 -27.14 12.28
N ASP A 415 14.33 -28.17 11.44
CA ASP A 415 14.21 -29.56 11.81
C ASP A 415 15.47 -29.95 12.60
N LEU A 416 15.36 -29.89 13.93
CA LEU A 416 16.33 -30.46 14.85
C LEU A 416 15.95 -31.93 15.06
N SER A 417 16.24 -32.74 14.05
CA SER A 417 16.36 -34.19 14.19
C SER A 417 17.54 -34.70 13.37
N ALA A 418 18.74 -34.61 13.97
CA ALA A 418 19.93 -35.35 13.56
C ALA A 418 20.77 -35.70 14.78
#